data_AF-A0A132NJS3-F1
#
_entry.id   AF-A0A132NJS3-F1
#
_cell.length_a   1.000
_cell.length_b   1.000
_cell.length_c   1.000
_cell.angle_alpha   90.00
_cell.angle_beta   90.00
_cell.angle_gamma   90.00
#
_symmetry.space_group_name_H-M   'P 1'
#
loop_
_entity.id
_entity.type
_entity.pdbx_description
1 polymer ?
#
loop_
_entity_poly.entity_id
_entity_poly.type
_entity_poly.pdbx_seq_one_letter_code
_entity_poly.pdbx_strand_id
1 'polypeptide(L)'
;MSDQLQLIRAAVRKARPKPAVEPSAELPVARVAVDVPLAHLDRPFDYLVPEGMAEQAVPGARVRVRFAGQLVDGFILERAAESEHPGRLSPLQRVVSPEPVLAPEIAELARA
;
A
#
# COMPACT_ATOMS: atom_id res chain seq x y z
N MET A 1 -13.46 -47.57 -14.56
CA MET A 1 -12.45 -47.33 -15.60
C MET A 1 -12.02 -45.88 -15.49
N SER A 2 -10.70 -45.66 -15.40
CA SER A 2 -9.98 -44.41 -15.65
C SER A 2 -10.29 -43.27 -14.68
N ASP A 3 -9.55 -43.04 -13.60
CA ASP A 3 -8.09 -42.87 -13.53
C ASP A 3 -7.49 -42.27 -14.81
N GLN A 4 -7.62 -40.94 -14.94
CA GLN A 4 -6.70 -40.05 -15.66
C GLN A 4 -7.30 -38.65 -15.68
N LEU A 5 -7.07 -37.88 -14.62
CA LEU A 5 -6.59 -36.50 -14.76
C LEU A 5 -5.94 -36.01 -13.45
N GLN A 6 -5.18 -36.92 -12.82
CA GLN A 6 -3.96 -36.59 -12.10
C GLN A 6 -2.97 -36.01 -13.12
N LEU A 7 -3.14 -34.76 -13.60
CA LEU A 7 -2.09 -34.15 -14.43
C LEU A 7 -1.99 -32.63 -14.43
N ILE A 8 -2.38 -31.94 -13.35
CA ILE A 8 -1.71 -30.67 -13.03
C ILE A 8 -1.40 -30.63 -11.53
N ARG A 9 -0.40 -31.43 -11.15
CA ARG A 9 0.51 -31.05 -10.06
C ARG A 9 1.20 -29.75 -10.48
N ALA A 10 0.59 -28.63 -10.16
CA ALA A 10 1.35 -27.57 -9.55
C ALA A 10 0.69 -27.42 -8.19
N ALA A 11 1.26 -28.06 -7.18
CA ALA A 11 0.87 -27.86 -5.80
C ALA A 11 0.59 -26.36 -5.64
N VAL A 12 -0.62 -26.00 -5.22
CA VAL A 12 -0.86 -24.69 -4.62
C VAL A 12 0.26 -24.59 -3.60
N ARG A 13 1.35 -23.89 -3.96
CA ARG A 13 2.54 -23.79 -3.12
C ARG A 13 1.96 -23.23 -1.85
N LYS A 14 1.85 -24.06 -0.81
CA LYS A 14 1.34 -23.65 0.50
C LYS A 14 2.21 -22.46 0.86
N ALA A 15 1.69 -21.26 0.64
CA ALA A 15 2.52 -20.08 0.55
C ALA A 15 3.14 -19.95 1.92
N ARG A 16 4.48 -20.05 1.99
CA ARG A 16 5.18 -19.86 3.25
C ARG A 16 4.73 -18.49 3.77
N PRO A 17 4.19 -18.39 4.99
CA PRO A 17 3.71 -17.11 5.49
C PRO A 17 4.89 -16.15 5.43
N LYS A 18 4.70 -15.04 4.69
CA LYS A 18 5.68 -13.96 4.64
C LYS A 18 5.86 -13.49 6.09
N PRO A 19 7.10 -13.33 6.59
CA PRO A 19 7.32 -12.84 7.95
C PRO A 19 6.52 -11.55 8.16
N ALA A 20 5.98 -11.38 9.37
CA ALA A 20 5.23 -10.20 9.72
C ALA A 20 6.11 -8.96 9.47
N VAL A 21 5.57 -7.99 8.72
CA VAL A 21 6.23 -6.71 8.49
C VAL A 21 6.12 -5.91 9.79
N GLU A 22 7.25 -5.51 10.35
CA GLU A 22 7.29 -4.67 11.55
C GLU A 22 6.80 -3.25 11.21
N PRO A 23 5.73 -2.76 11.87
CA PRO A 23 5.26 -1.39 11.72
C PRO A 23 6.30 -0.36 12.15
N SER A 24 6.21 0.84 11.57
CA SER A 24 6.97 1.99 12.07
C SER A 24 6.58 2.32 13.52
N ALA A 25 7.56 2.62 14.38
CA ALA A 25 7.30 2.99 15.77
C ALA A 25 6.49 4.28 15.90
N GLU A 26 6.71 5.24 15.00
CA GLU A 26 6.02 6.53 14.98
C GLU A 26 5.16 6.68 13.73
N LEU A 27 3.91 7.08 13.93
CA LEU A 27 2.94 7.29 12.87
C LEU A 27 2.91 6.10 11.87
N PRO A 28 2.56 4.88 12.30
CA PRO A 28 2.65 3.65 11.49
C PRO A 28 1.73 3.61 10.27
N VAL A 29 0.83 4.59 10.11
CA VAL A 29 -0.15 4.62 9.04
C VAL A 29 0.22 5.71 8.03
N ALA A 30 0.15 5.39 6.74
CA ALA A 30 0.20 6.36 5.66
C ALA A 30 -1.16 6.37 4.94
N ARG A 31 -1.77 7.54 4.80
CA ARG A 31 -2.95 7.72 3.94
C ARG A 31 -2.47 8.02 2.53
N VAL A 32 -2.83 7.17 1.57
CA VAL A 32 -2.29 7.20 0.21
C VAL A 32 -3.38 7.54 -0.79
N ALA A 33 -3.11 8.53 -1.64
CA ALA A 33 -3.80 8.75 -2.90
C ALA A 33 -3.30 7.72 -3.91
N VAL A 34 -4.16 6.82 -4.36
CA VAL A 34 -3.78 5.78 -5.33
C VAL A 34 -3.97 6.32 -6.76
N ASP A 35 -2.93 6.22 -7.59
CA ASP A 35 -2.94 6.72 -8.97
C ASP A 35 -3.53 5.67 -9.91
N VAL A 36 -4.86 5.63 -10.00
CA VAL A 36 -5.61 4.73 -10.87
C VAL A 36 -6.76 5.48 -11.57
N PRO A 37 -7.09 5.12 -12.82
CA PRO A 37 -8.14 5.78 -13.60
C PRO A 37 -9.55 5.30 -13.19
N LEU A 38 -9.89 5.43 -11.92
CA LEU A 38 -11.21 5.13 -11.38
C LEU A 38 -11.85 6.44 -10.92
N ALA A 39 -12.70 7.02 -11.77
CA ALA A 39 -13.30 8.35 -11.57
C ALA A 39 -14.13 8.52 -10.27
N HIS A 40 -14.41 7.43 -9.55
CA HIS A 40 -15.17 7.42 -8.30
C HIS A 40 -14.29 7.14 -7.07
N LEU A 41 -12.96 7.18 -7.22
CA LEU A 41 -12.00 6.79 -6.20
C LEU A 41 -11.27 8.01 -5.61
N ASP A 42 -12.03 8.91 -4.98
CA ASP A 42 -11.48 10.18 -4.48
C ASP A 42 -10.95 10.08 -3.03
N ARG A 43 -11.30 9.00 -2.32
CA ARG A 43 -10.84 8.80 -0.94
C ARG A 43 -9.40 8.24 -0.89
N PRO A 44 -8.60 8.66 0.10
CA PRO A 44 -7.34 8.01 0.39
C PRO A 44 -7.54 6.61 0.99
N PHE A 45 -6.49 5.81 0.94
CA PHE A 45 -6.44 4.47 1.53
C PHE A 45 -5.31 4.36 2.53
N ASP A 46 -5.59 3.70 3.66
CA ASP A 46 -4.63 3.52 4.73
C ASP A 46 -3.71 2.33 4.43
N TYR A 47 -2.41 2.56 4.60
CA TYR A 47 -1.36 1.56 4.46
C TYR A 47 -0.47 1.54 5.70
N LEU A 48 0.01 0.34 6.06
CA LEU A 48 1.03 0.19 7.10
C LEU A 48 2.38 0.67 6.54
N VAL A 49 3.05 1.55 7.26
CA VAL A 49 4.44 1.92 6.99
C VAL A 49 5.36 0.92 7.69
N PRO A 50 6.18 0.16 6.95
CA PRO A 50 7.21 -0.66 7.55
C PRO A 50 8.28 0.20 8.24
N GLU A 51 8.84 -0.26 9.36
CA GLU A 51 9.91 0.44 10.09
C GLU A 51 11.08 0.83 9.17
N GLY A 52 11.54 -0.09 8.32
CA GLY A 52 12.62 0.18 7.35
C GLY A 52 12.29 1.19 6.25
N MET A 53 11.07 1.71 6.19
CA MET A 53 10.64 2.77 5.27
C MET A 53 10.22 4.06 6.01
N ALA A 54 10.28 4.07 7.35
CA ALA A 54 9.72 5.13 8.18
C ALA A 54 10.21 6.53 7.79
N GLU A 55 11.52 6.69 7.64
CA GLU A 55 12.18 7.96 7.30
C GLU A 55 11.86 8.46 5.89
N GLN A 56 11.62 7.53 4.95
CA GLN A 56 11.37 7.86 3.54
C GLN A 56 9.89 8.10 3.24
N ALA A 57 9.00 7.50 4.02
CA ALA A 57 7.56 7.58 3.84
C ALA A 57 7.01 8.89 4.42
N VAL A 58 7.36 10.02 3.80
CA VAL A 58 6.90 11.36 4.18
C VAL A 58 5.70 11.82 3.33
N PRO A 59 4.87 12.75 3.81
CA PRO A 59 3.84 13.39 2.99
C PRO A 59 4.42 13.95 1.69
N GLY A 60 3.71 13.75 0.58
CA GLY A 60 4.12 14.13 -0.77
C GLY A 60 4.99 13.09 -1.50
N ALA A 61 5.55 12.10 -0.79
CA ALA A 61 6.41 11.08 -1.40
C ALA A 61 5.62 10.12 -2.30
N ARG A 62 6.25 9.73 -3.42
CA ARG A 62 5.68 8.72 -4.33
C ARG A 62 5.97 7.31 -3.82
N VAL A 63 4.95 6.46 -3.81
CA VAL A 63 5.00 5.08 -3.30
C VAL A 63 4.47 4.08 -4.31
N ARG A 64 4.83 2.81 -4.10
CA ARG A 64 4.18 1.65 -4.71
C ARG A 64 3.35 0.93 -3.66
N VAL A 65 2.11 0.61 -3.99
CA VAL A 65 1.18 -0.08 -3.10
C VAL A 65 0.47 -1.23 -3.81
N ARG A 66 -0.03 -2.20 -3.04
CA ARG A 66 -0.98 -3.18 -3.57
C ARG A 66 -2.39 -2.63 -3.45
N PHE A 67 -3.06 -2.50 -4.58
CA PHE A 67 -4.46 -2.08 -4.66
C PHE A 67 -5.21 -3.05 -5.57
N ALA A 68 -6.31 -3.61 -5.07
CA ALA A 68 -7.10 -4.63 -5.79
C ALA A 68 -6.24 -5.77 -6.41
N GLY A 69 -5.19 -6.21 -5.70
CA GLY A 69 -4.28 -7.27 -6.14
C GLY A 69 -3.15 -6.83 -7.08
N GLN A 70 -3.21 -5.61 -7.63
CA GLN A 70 -2.20 -5.07 -8.54
C GLN A 70 -1.22 -4.15 -7.81
N LEU A 71 0.00 -4.03 -8.35
CA LEU A 71 0.95 -3.01 -7.91
C LEU A 71 0.70 -1.73 -8.71
N VAL A 72 0.40 -0.65 -8.00
CA VAL A 72 0.13 0.67 -8.59
C VAL A 72 0.94 1.73 -7.87
N ASP A 73 1.09 2.88 -8.53
CA ASP A 73 1.71 4.05 -7.94
C ASP A 73 0.69 4.82 -7.08
N GLY A 74 1.21 5.67 -6.20
CA GLY A 74 0.40 6.57 -5.37
C GLY A 74 1.27 7.58 -4.63
N PHE A 75 0.62 8.49 -3.91
CA PHE A 75 1.27 9.54 -3.12
C PHE A 75 0.80 9.48 -1.67
N ILE A 76 1.74 9.58 -0.73
CA ILE A 76 1.41 9.74 0.68
C ILE A 76 0.86 11.15 0.86
N LEU A 77 -0.32 11.28 1.45
CA LEU A 77 -0.92 12.56 1.79
C LEU A 77 -0.56 12.96 3.21
N GLU A 78 -0.54 11.99 4.12
CA GLU A 78 -0.25 12.20 5.53
C GLU A 78 0.23 10.90 6.21
N ARG A 79 0.87 11.08 7.37
CA ARG A 79 1.27 10.02 8.30
C ARG A 79 0.43 10.14 9.57
N ALA A 80 -0.12 9.03 10.06
CA ALA A 80 -1.03 9.01 11.20
C ALA A 80 -0.65 7.91 12.21
N ALA A 81 -1.05 8.11 13.47
CA ALA A 81 -0.84 7.14 14.55
C ALA A 81 -1.76 5.92 14.42
N GLU A 82 -2.98 6.13 13.92
CA GLU A 82 -4.06 5.15 13.92
C GLU A 82 -4.80 5.15 12.57
N SER A 83 -5.54 4.07 12.31
CA SER A 83 -6.41 3.90 11.15
C SER A 83 -7.80 3.50 11.63
N GLU A 84 -8.82 4.03 10.97
CA GLU A 84 -10.22 3.62 11.20
C GLU A 84 -10.55 2.30 10.48
N HIS A 85 -9.63 1.74 9.70
CA HIS A 85 -9.84 0.49 8.99
C HIS A 85 -9.92 -0.68 9.99
N PRO A 86 -11.03 -1.44 10.04
CA PRO A 86 -11.22 -2.50 11.03
C PRO A 86 -10.38 -3.76 10.75
N GLY A 87 -9.74 -3.84 9.58
CA GLY A 87 -8.95 -4.98 9.14
C GLY A 87 -7.43 -4.75 9.25
N ARG A 88 -6.67 -5.73 8.77
CA ARG A 88 -5.22 -5.59 8.69
C ARG A 88 -4.83 -4.66 7.54
N LEU A 89 -4.08 -3.61 7.86
CA LEU A 89 -3.50 -2.74 6.85
C LEU A 89 -2.51 -3.49 5.96
N SER A 90 -2.61 -3.25 4.65
CA SER A 90 -1.58 -3.71 3.71
C SER A 90 -0.33 -2.85 3.89
N PRO A 91 0.88 -3.44 3.90
CA PRO A 91 2.10 -2.66 3.97
C PRO A 91 2.41 -1.95 2.66
N LEU A 92 3.00 -0.74 2.76
CA LEU A 92 3.68 -0.11 1.63
C LEU A 92 4.64 -1.11 0.99
N GLN A 93 4.64 -1.17 -0.35
CA GLN A 93 5.53 -2.09 -1.05
C GLN A 93 6.91 -1.48 -1.25
N ARG A 94 6.96 -0.16 -1.47
CA ARG A 94 8.19 0.60 -1.65
C ARG A 94 7.90 2.12 -1.61
N VAL A 95 8.85 2.90 -1.10
CA VAL A 95 8.97 4.33 -1.40
C VAL A 95 9.80 4.49 -2.68
N VAL A 96 9.24 5.12 -3.71
CA VAL A 96 9.89 5.27 -5.01
C VAL A 96 10.94 6.38 -4.94
N SER A 97 10.62 7.48 -4.29
CA SER A 97 11.51 8.59 -3.96
C SER A 97 11.00 9.25 -2.67
N PRO A 98 11.88 9.56 -1.71
CA PRO A 98 11.51 10.22 -0.46
C PRO A 98 11.21 11.72 -0.65
N GLU A 99 11.58 12.31 -1.78
CA GLU A 99 11.30 13.71 -2.06
C GLU A 99 9.78 13.97 -2.13
N PRO A 100 9.29 14.96 -1.37
CA PRO A 100 7.88 15.32 -1.35
C PRO A 100 7.52 16.12 -2.61
N VAL A 101 7.29 15.40 -3.72
CA VAL A 101 7.02 16.01 -5.03
C VAL A 101 5.58 16.48 -5.18
N LEU A 102 4.65 15.95 -4.37
CA LEU A 102 3.28 16.46 -4.27
C LEU A 102 3.23 17.49 -3.15
N ALA A 103 3.15 18.76 -3.52
CA ALA A 103 2.99 19.86 -2.57
C ALA A 103 1.61 19.77 -1.87
N PRO A 104 1.52 20.04 -0.55
CA PRO A 104 0.27 19.95 0.20
C PRO A 104 -0.87 20.78 -0.38
N GLU A 105 -0.59 22.01 -0.83
CA GLU A 105 -1.60 22.93 -1.37
C GLU A 105 -2.21 22.40 -2.67
N ILE A 106 -1.41 21.67 -3.46
CA ILE A 106 -1.87 21.01 -4.68
C ILE A 106 -2.72 19.79 -4.34
N ALA A 107 -2.32 19.02 -3.33
CA ALA A 107 -3.10 17.87 -2.86
C ALA A 107 -4.48 18.32 -2.34
N GLU A 108 -4.54 19.41 -1.59
CA GLU A 108 -5.78 20.01 -1.11
C GLU A 108 -6.64 20.51 -2.28
N LEU A 109 -6.07 21.30 -3.19
CA LEU A 109 -6.80 21.86 -4.33
C LEU A 109 -7.40 20.77 -5.23
N ALA A 110 -6.65 19.68 -5.47
CA ALA A 110 -7.11 18.59 -6.33
C ALA A 110 -8.26 17.76 -5.73
N ARG A 111 -8.50 17.89 -4.42
CA ARG A 111 -9.50 17.11 -3.66
C ARG A 111 -10.68 17.95 -3.16
N ALA A 112 -10.69 19.26 -3.46
CA ALA A 112 -11.70 20.22 -3.02
C ALA A 112 -13.02 20.13 -3.80
#